data_AF-A0A7R9W668-F1
#
_entry.id   AF-A0A7R9W668-F1
#
_cell.length_a   1.000
_cell.length_b   1.000
_cell.length_c   1.000
_cell.angle_alpha   90.00
_cell.angle_beta   90.00
_cell.angle_gamma   90.00
#
_symmetry.space_group_name_H-M   'P 1'
#
loop_
_entity.id
_entity.type
_entity.pdbx_description
1 polymer ?
#
loop_
_entity_poly.entity_id
_entity_poly.type
_entity_poly.pdbx_seq_one_letter_code
_entity_poly.pdbx_strand_id
1 'polypeptide(L)'
;AEEEQQKVSRFTRDDEQANPWAVSHLNEVPTCIAGEAPFYRFGEFAVRADQPRLGFPRNLLLSDNWFRPRWIGLGDRRLKNVLVVLRWYPQSFKLLLGKLVPLLHGHLVSQGLQP
;
A
#
# COMPACT_ATOMS: atom_id res chain seq x y z
N ALA A 1 9.85 -7.95 -35.29
CA ALA A 1 9.05 -8.90 -34.48
C ALA A 1 9.93 -9.61 -33.44
N GLU A 2 11.04 -10.25 -33.82
CA GLU A 2 11.93 -10.94 -32.88
C GLU A 2 12.64 -10.04 -31.86
N GLU A 3 13.18 -8.89 -32.26
CA GLU A 3 13.84 -7.96 -31.31
C GLU A 3 12.88 -7.40 -30.25
N GLU A 4 11.61 -7.21 -30.60
CA GLU A 4 10.58 -6.77 -29.66
C GLU A 4 10.22 -7.89 -28.68
N GLN A 5 10.19 -9.16 -29.13
CA GLN A 5 9.97 -10.31 -28.26
C GLN A 5 11.14 -10.55 -27.30
N GLN A 6 12.39 -10.36 -27.73
CA GLN A 6 13.56 -10.44 -26.86
C GLN A 6 13.61 -9.30 -25.84
N LYS A 7 13.17 -8.09 -26.20
CA LYS A 7 13.00 -7.01 -25.23
C LYS A 7 11.91 -7.34 -24.21
N VAL A 8 10.79 -7.93 -24.63
CA VAL A 8 9.71 -8.34 -23.72
C VAL A 8 10.17 -9.41 -22.75
N SER A 9 10.88 -10.45 -23.21
CA SER A 9 11.32 -11.55 -22.33
C SER A 9 12.30 -11.09 -21.24
N ARG A 10 13.12 -10.07 -21.49
CA ARG A 10 14.06 -9.51 -20.51
C ARG A 10 13.38 -8.85 -19.31
N PHE A 11 12.15 -8.37 -19.45
CA PHE A 11 11.43 -7.63 -18.41
C PHE A 11 10.26 -8.41 -17.78
N THR A 12 9.94 -9.59 -18.29
CA THR A 12 8.91 -10.46 -17.72
C THR A 12 9.52 -11.31 -16.60
N ARG A 13 8.85 -11.40 -15.46
CA ARG A 13 9.31 -12.22 -14.32
C ARG A 13 8.51 -13.51 -14.21
N ASP A 14 9.17 -14.55 -13.71
CA ASP A 14 8.48 -15.73 -13.20
C ASP A 14 7.55 -15.31 -12.05
N ASP A 15 6.33 -15.85 -12.04
CA ASP A 15 5.23 -15.52 -11.12
C ASP A 15 4.66 -14.09 -11.21
N GLU A 16 4.71 -13.44 -12.38
CA GLU A 16 4.03 -12.15 -12.60
C GLU A 16 2.49 -12.30 -12.77
N GLN A 17 1.98 -13.53 -12.91
CA GLN A 17 0.54 -13.77 -12.90
C GLN A 17 -0.10 -13.42 -11.54
N ALA A 18 -1.33 -12.90 -11.60
CA ALA A 18 -2.16 -12.76 -10.40
C ALA A 18 -2.43 -14.15 -9.81
N ASN A 19 -2.11 -14.34 -8.53
CA ASN A 19 -2.37 -15.60 -7.84
C ASN A 19 -3.66 -15.45 -7.01
N PRO A 20 -4.80 -16.00 -7.45
CA PRO A 20 -6.04 -15.90 -6.69
C PRO A 20 -5.88 -16.61 -5.34
N TRP A 21 -6.40 -15.99 -4.29
CA TRP A 21 -6.44 -16.56 -2.94
C TRP A 21 -7.90 -16.55 -2.44
N ALA A 22 -8.22 -17.46 -1.52
CA ALA A 22 -9.59 -17.66 -1.06
C ALA A 22 -10.08 -16.45 -0.24
N VAL A 23 -11.32 -16.00 -0.47
CA VAL A 23 -11.93 -14.87 0.25
C VAL A 23 -11.92 -15.08 1.78
N SER A 24 -11.89 -16.33 2.24
CA SER A 24 -11.75 -16.69 3.65
C SER A 24 -10.54 -16.06 4.34
N HIS A 25 -9.45 -15.78 3.62
CA HIS A 25 -8.27 -15.11 4.18
C HIS A 25 -8.55 -13.69 4.68
N LEU A 26 -9.65 -13.04 4.25
CA LEU A 26 -10.07 -11.74 4.80
C LEU A 26 -10.60 -11.85 6.23
N ASN A 27 -11.03 -13.04 6.66
CA ASN A 27 -11.52 -13.30 8.02
C ASN A 27 -10.39 -13.77 8.96
N GLU A 28 -9.20 -14.05 8.43
CA GLU A 28 -8.07 -14.54 9.19
C GLU A 28 -7.21 -13.38 9.70
N VAL A 29 -6.50 -13.60 10.81
CA VAL A 29 -5.49 -12.66 11.26
C VAL A 29 -4.30 -12.75 10.30
N PRO A 30 -3.92 -11.65 9.62
CA PRO A 30 -2.85 -11.70 8.64
C PRO A 30 -1.50 -11.92 9.34
N THR A 31 -0.78 -12.97 8.93
CA THR A 31 0.58 -13.26 9.43
C THR A 31 1.56 -12.12 9.13
N CYS A 32 1.22 -11.31 8.12
CA CYS A 32 2.02 -10.19 7.62
C CYS A 32 3.39 -10.61 7.05
N ILE A 33 3.59 -11.91 6.77
CA ILE A 33 4.81 -12.43 6.18
C ILE A 33 4.61 -12.52 4.67
N ALA A 34 5.41 -11.77 3.92
CA ALA A 34 5.28 -11.72 2.48
C ALA A 34 5.62 -13.07 1.82
N GLY A 35 4.71 -13.59 1.01
CA GLY A 35 4.87 -14.87 0.30
C GLY A 35 4.26 -16.08 1.01
N GLU A 36 4.00 -16.00 2.32
CA GLU A 36 3.24 -17.02 3.06
C GLU A 36 1.75 -16.70 3.14
N ALA A 37 1.42 -15.41 3.25
CA ALA A 37 0.05 -14.93 3.26
C ALA A 37 -0.22 -13.97 2.09
N PRO A 38 -1.50 -13.78 1.71
CA PRO A 38 -1.89 -12.85 0.66
C PRO A 38 -1.53 -11.40 0.95
N PHE A 39 -1.23 -11.05 2.20
CA PHE A 39 -1.02 -9.69 2.67
C PHE A 39 0.22 -9.56 3.58
N TYR A 40 0.97 -8.48 3.41
CA TYR A 40 2.07 -8.05 4.28
C TYR A 40 1.91 -6.58 4.66
N ARG A 41 2.71 -6.07 5.61
CA ARG A 41 2.56 -4.68 6.08
C ARG A 41 2.93 -3.70 4.97
N PHE A 42 2.11 -2.66 4.79
CA PHE A 42 2.38 -1.64 3.78
C PHE A 42 3.69 -0.88 4.07
N GLY A 43 4.07 -0.72 5.34
CA GLY A 43 5.37 -0.13 5.73
C GLY A 43 6.59 -0.97 5.33
N GLU A 44 6.42 -2.23 4.93
CA GLU A 44 7.51 -3.08 4.43
C GLU A 44 7.67 -2.99 2.90
N PHE A 45 6.75 -2.31 2.21
CA PHE A 45 6.84 -2.08 0.77
C PHE A 45 8.07 -1.24 0.41
N ALA A 46 8.89 -1.77 -0.49
CA ALA A 46 10.02 -1.09 -1.09
C ALA A 46 10.22 -1.58 -2.52
N VAL A 47 10.55 -0.68 -3.44
CA VAL A 47 10.83 -1.05 -4.84
C VAL A 47 12.31 -1.42 -5.02
N ARG A 48 13.18 -0.86 -4.18
CA ARG A 48 14.62 -1.11 -4.16
C ARG A 48 15.09 -1.41 -2.74
N ALA A 49 16.16 -2.19 -2.62
CA ALA A 49 16.68 -2.62 -1.33
C ALA A 49 17.24 -1.45 -0.49
N ASP A 50 17.76 -0.43 -1.15
CA ASP A 50 18.34 0.78 -0.57
C ASP A 50 17.30 1.87 -0.26
N GLN A 51 16.04 1.68 -0.67
CA GLN A 51 15.00 2.68 -0.50
C GLN A 51 14.56 2.75 0.97
N PRO A 52 14.48 3.95 1.57
CA PRO A 52 13.95 4.11 2.92
C PRO A 52 12.47 3.72 2.95
N ARG A 53 12.09 2.98 4.00
CA ARG A 53 10.69 2.58 4.23
C ARG A 53 9.89 3.75 4.77
N LEU A 54 8.66 3.89 4.29
CA LEU A 54 7.74 4.92 4.77
C LEU A 54 7.03 4.44 6.04
N GLY A 55 6.89 5.34 7.01
CA GLY A 55 6.24 5.07 8.30
C GLY A 55 4.72 4.98 8.19
N PHE A 56 4.19 3.97 7.50
CA PHE A 56 2.76 3.75 7.40
C PHE A 56 2.15 3.13 8.67
N PRO A 57 0.87 3.43 8.98
CA PRO A 57 0.14 2.76 10.06
C PRO A 57 0.17 1.24 9.94
N ARG A 58 0.30 0.54 11.09
CA ARG A 58 0.45 -0.94 11.14
C ARG A 58 -0.78 -1.70 10.66
N ASN A 59 -1.94 -1.05 10.60
CA ASN A 59 -3.19 -1.62 10.11
C ASN A 59 -3.34 -1.54 8.58
N LEU A 60 -2.39 -0.93 7.87
CA LEU A 60 -2.39 -0.93 6.41
C LEU A 60 -1.59 -2.13 5.89
N LEU A 61 -2.24 -2.90 5.03
CA LEU A 61 -1.68 -4.10 4.42
C LEU A 61 -1.62 -3.96 2.90
N LEU A 62 -0.63 -4.61 2.30
CA LEU A 62 -0.44 -4.71 0.86
C LEU A 62 -0.64 -6.14 0.42
N SER A 63 -1.36 -6.36 -0.68
CA SER A 63 -1.44 -7.69 -1.26
C SER A 63 -0.15 -8.04 -1.99
N ASP A 64 0.33 -9.26 -1.79
CA ASP A 64 1.50 -9.82 -2.49
C ASP A 64 1.28 -9.94 -4.01
N ASN A 65 0.01 -10.05 -4.47
CA ASN A 65 -0.35 -10.00 -5.89
C ASN A 65 0.00 -8.69 -6.57
N TRP A 66 0.07 -7.59 -5.82
CA TRP A 66 0.48 -6.30 -6.36
C TRP A 66 2.00 -6.19 -6.48
N PHE A 67 2.68 -6.54 -5.40
CA PHE A 67 4.13 -6.51 -5.33
C PHE A 67 4.66 -7.55 -4.35
N ARG A 68 5.50 -8.46 -4.83
CA ARG A 68 6.17 -9.47 -4.01
C ARG A 68 7.55 -8.95 -3.60
N PRO A 69 7.91 -8.87 -2.30
CA PRO A 69 9.23 -8.42 -1.87
C PRO A 69 10.41 -9.22 -2.47
N ARG A 70 10.22 -10.50 -2.80
CA ARG A 70 11.23 -11.30 -3.54
C ARG A 70 11.61 -10.74 -4.91
N TRP A 71 10.82 -9.81 -5.44
CA TRP A 71 11.08 -9.13 -6.71
C TRP A 71 12.13 -8.01 -6.59
N ILE A 72 12.48 -7.59 -5.39
CA ILE A 72 13.52 -6.59 -5.15
C ILE A 72 14.86 -7.18 -5.59
N GLY A 73 15.59 -6.47 -6.46
CA GLY A 73 16.91 -6.90 -6.95
C GLY A 73 16.89 -7.85 -8.16
N LEU A 74 15.73 -8.37 -8.58
CA LEU A 74 15.59 -9.22 -9.77
C LEU A 74 15.54 -8.42 -11.09
N GLY A 75 16.27 -7.29 -11.19
CA GLY A 75 16.36 -6.45 -12.39
C GLY A 75 15.29 -5.35 -12.53
N ASP A 76 15.33 -4.65 -13.66
CA ASP A 76 14.44 -3.52 -13.96
C ASP A 76 13.04 -4.01 -14.36
N ARG A 77 12.01 -3.22 -14.01
CA ARG A 77 10.62 -3.48 -14.44
C ARG A 77 10.23 -2.51 -15.54
N ARG A 78 9.51 -3.01 -16.55
CA ARG A 78 8.88 -2.14 -17.54
C ARG A 78 7.83 -1.27 -16.83
N LEU A 79 7.97 0.05 -16.95
CA LEU A 79 6.98 0.99 -16.45
C LEU A 79 5.68 0.77 -17.24
N LYS A 80 4.61 0.33 -16.57
CA LYS A 80 3.26 0.49 -17.12
C LYS A 80 2.88 1.94 -16.86
N ASN A 81 2.46 2.66 -17.90
CA ASN A 81 1.88 3.99 -17.72
C ASN A 81 0.62 3.84 -16.87
N VAL A 82 0.67 4.34 -15.63
CA VAL A 82 -0.47 4.38 -14.73
C VAL A 82 -0.95 5.84 -14.66
N LEU A 83 -2.17 6.08 -15.12
CA LEU A 83 -2.84 7.37 -14.93
C LEU A 83 -3.48 7.36 -13.54
N VAL A 84 -2.93 8.14 -12.60
CA VAL A 84 -3.54 8.33 -11.28
C VAL A 84 -4.39 9.59 -11.31
N VAL A 85 -5.72 9.43 -11.21
CA VAL A 85 -6.66 10.55 -11.08
C VAL A 85 -7.02 10.68 -9.60
N LEU A 86 -6.39 11.63 -8.91
CA LEU A 86 -6.72 11.95 -7.53
C LEU A 86 -7.68 13.15 -7.50
N ARG A 87 -8.91 12.93 -7.04
CA ARG A 87 -9.85 14.03 -6.80
C ARG A 87 -9.70 14.53 -5.37
N TRP A 88 -9.03 15.67 -5.22
CA TRP A 88 -8.84 16.33 -3.94
C TRP A 88 -10.01 17.28 -3.63
N TYR A 89 -10.64 17.09 -2.47
CA TYR A 89 -11.69 17.97 -1.97
C TYR A 89 -11.25 18.64 -0.66
N PRO A 90 -10.61 19.82 -0.72
CA PRO A 90 -10.08 20.47 0.47
C PRO A 90 -11.18 20.87 1.47
N GLN A 91 -12.40 21.08 0.99
CA GLN A 91 -13.54 21.46 1.83
C GLN A 91 -14.00 20.33 2.75
N SER A 92 -13.81 19.07 2.34
CA SER A 92 -14.19 17.90 3.15
C SER A 92 -13.39 17.84 4.45
N PHE A 93 -12.10 18.17 4.39
CA PHE A 93 -11.24 18.22 5.56
C PHE A 93 -11.58 19.42 6.47
N LYS A 94 -11.87 20.60 5.89
CA LYS A 94 -12.34 21.76 6.65
C LYS A 94 -13.67 21.48 7.37
N LEU A 95 -14.61 20.81 6.70
CA LEU A 95 -15.89 20.39 7.29
C LEU A 95 -15.70 19.38 8.42
N LEU A 96 -14.79 18.42 8.24
CA LEU A 96 -14.46 17.43 9.27
C LEU A 96 -13.80 18.09 10.48
N LEU A 97 -12.80 18.95 10.28
CA LEU A 97 -12.15 19.74 11.33
C LEU A 97 -13.15 20.61 12.09
N GLY A 98 -14.05 21.30 11.36
CA GLY A 98 -15.10 22.11 11.98
C GLY A 98 -16.04 21.31 12.90
N LYS A 99 -16.19 20.00 12.67
CA LYS A 99 -16.96 19.10 13.55
C LYS A 99 -16.13 18.50 14.68
N LEU A 100 -14.89 18.10 14.39
CA LEU A 100 -14.01 17.45 15.36
C LEU A 100 -13.46 18.41 16.40
N VAL A 101 -13.14 19.65 16.03
CA VAL A 101 -12.54 20.64 16.95
C VAL A 101 -13.48 20.97 18.13
N PRO A 102 -14.78 21.27 17.92
CA PRO A 102 -15.70 21.50 19.04
C PRO A 102 -15.89 20.28 19.94
N LEU A 103 -15.91 19.07 19.35
CA LEU A 103 -16.07 17.82 20.09
C LEU A 103 -14.82 17.52 20.95
N LEU A 104 -13.63 17.68 20.38
CA LEU A 104 -12.36 17.52 21.09
C LEU A 104 -12.20 18.60 22.16
N HIS A 105 -12.54 19.85 21.87
CA HIS A 105 -12.54 20.93 22.85
C HIS A 105 -13.50 20.65 24.01
N GLY A 106 -14.75 20.25 23.72
CA GLY A 106 -15.71 19.87 24.75
C GLY A 106 -15.22 18.69 25.60
N HIS A 107 -14.59 17.70 24.97
CA HIS A 107 -14.00 16.57 25.68
C HIS A 107 -12.82 17.00 26.57
N LEU A 108 -11.88 17.81 26.07
CA LEU A 108 -10.72 18.29 26.84
C LEU A 108 -11.14 19.19 28.00
N VAL A 109 -12.10 20.09 27.78
CA VAL A 109 -12.69 20.92 28.85
C VAL A 109 -13.40 20.04 29.89
N SER A 110 -14.12 19.00 29.46
CA SER A 110 -14.75 18.04 30.39
C SER A 110 -13.73 17.25 31.22
N GLN A 111 -12.49 17.13 30.75
CA GLN A 111 -11.38 16.53 31.48
C GLN A 111 -10.59 17.55 32.33
N GLY A 112 -11.07 18.78 32.45
CA GLY A 112 -10.48 19.81 33.33
C GLY A 112 -9.27 20.54 32.74
N LEU A 113 -8.92 20.29 31.48
CA LEU A 113 -7.97 21.11 30.73
C LEU A 113 -8.66 22.42 30.32
N GLN A 114 -8.40 23.47 31.09
CA GLN A 114 -8.70 24.85 30.68
C GLN A 114 -7.64 25.29 29.63
N PRO A 115 -8.00 26.18 28.69
CA PRO A 115 -7.13 26.59 27.59
C PRO A 115 -5.80 27.21 28.05
#